data_AF-A0A7X2MTE8-F1
#
_entry.id   AF-A0A7X2MTE8-F1
#
_cell.length_a   1.000
_cell.length_b   1.000
_cell.length_c   1.000
_cell.angle_alpha   90.00
_cell.angle_beta   90.00
_cell.angle_gamma   90.00
#
_symmetry.space_group_name_H-M   'P 1'
#
loop_
_entity.id
_entity.type
_entity.pdbx_description
1 polymer ?
#
loop_
_entity_poly.entity_id
_entity_poly.type
_entity_poly.pdbx_seq_one_letter_code
_entity_poly.pdbx_strand_id
1 'polypeptide(L)'
;EDVQGCDTLVYFWTKNKPEVQFQLQNLLSLLPVGCDVFVVGENRSGVRSAEGMMESWVKLEKIDSARRCGLYHGRLDKQPEFDASTFGHQYQLDGLTIHTLPGVFSRDGLDSGSALLLSTFTPHTKGKVLDMGCGAGVIAASLPARSPK
;
A
#
# COMPACT_ATOMS: atom_id res chain seq x y z
N GLU A 1 -19.97 8.42 1.15
CA GLU A 1 -20.60 8.50 2.48
C GLU A 1 -19.57 8.46 3.61
N ASP A 2 -18.56 7.58 3.56
CA ASP A 2 -17.69 7.30 4.73
C ASP A 2 -16.82 8.46 5.28
N VAL A 3 -16.48 9.48 4.48
CA VAL A 3 -15.69 10.66 4.90
C VAL A 3 -16.50 11.95 4.96
N GLN A 4 -17.82 11.87 4.75
CA GLN A 4 -18.69 13.03 4.71
C GLN A 4 -18.85 13.64 6.11
N GLY A 5 -18.56 14.93 6.24
CA GLY A 5 -18.62 15.65 7.52
C GLY A 5 -17.36 15.57 8.37
N CYS A 6 -16.30 14.88 7.90
CA CYS A 6 -14.99 14.96 8.52
C CYS A 6 -14.27 16.26 8.11
N ASP A 7 -13.88 17.06 9.09
CA ASP A 7 -13.09 18.29 8.91
C ASP A 7 -11.60 18.10 9.23
N THR A 8 -11.23 16.93 9.74
CA THR A 8 -9.87 16.60 10.19
C THR A 8 -9.48 15.18 9.79
N LEU A 9 -8.32 15.02 9.16
CA LEU A 9 -7.65 13.76 8.87
C LEU A 9 -6.43 13.60 9.79
N VAL A 10 -6.34 12.46 10.49
CA VAL A 10 -5.12 12.03 11.18
C VAL A 10 -4.57 10.79 10.49
N TYR A 11 -3.47 10.96 9.77
CA TYR A 11 -2.84 9.90 8.97
C TYR A 11 -1.58 9.35 9.65
N PHE A 12 -1.56 8.04 9.89
CA PHE A 12 -0.42 7.32 10.43
C PHE A 12 0.48 6.82 9.29
N TRP A 13 1.64 7.44 9.15
CA TRP A 13 2.60 7.15 8.10
C TRP A 13 3.20 5.74 8.23
N THR A 14 3.14 4.96 7.15
CA THR A 14 3.72 3.62 7.08
C THR A 14 5.05 3.62 6.33
N LYS A 15 5.79 2.50 6.38
CA LYS A 15 7.12 2.40 5.76
C LYS A 15 7.06 2.35 4.21
N ASN A 16 5.94 1.94 3.63
CA ASN A 16 5.82 1.68 2.19
C ASN A 16 5.33 2.93 1.46
N LYS A 17 6.25 3.70 0.86
CA LYS A 17 5.91 4.97 0.19
C LYS A 17 4.81 4.86 -0.89
N PRO A 18 4.85 3.87 -1.81
CA PRO A 18 3.74 3.68 -2.75
C PRO A 18 2.39 3.45 -2.08
N GLU A 19 2.34 2.70 -0.98
CA GLU A 19 1.10 2.47 -0.22
C GLU A 19 0.60 3.79 0.40
N VAL A 20 1.52 4.56 0.99
CA VAL A 20 1.22 5.87 1.54
C VAL A 20 0.66 6.82 0.47
N GLN A 21 1.30 6.87 -0.70
CA GLN A 21 0.83 7.68 -1.81
C GLN A 21 -0.57 7.27 -2.28
N PHE A 22 -0.82 5.97 -2.42
CA PHE A 22 -2.13 5.43 -2.79
C PHE A 22 -3.22 5.84 -1.78
N GLN A 23 -2.95 5.65 -0.48
CA GLN A 23 -3.89 5.96 0.58
C GLN A 23 -4.15 7.47 0.68
N LEU A 24 -3.10 8.30 0.64
CA LEU A 24 -3.25 9.76 0.74
C LEU A 24 -3.98 10.34 -0.46
N GLN A 25 -3.67 9.92 -1.69
CA GLN A 25 -4.41 10.41 -2.86
C GLN A 25 -5.88 10.03 -2.78
N ASN A 26 -6.20 8.78 -2.40
CA ASN A 26 -7.58 8.36 -2.21
C ASN A 26 -8.30 9.23 -1.16
N LEU A 27 -7.75 9.31 0.06
CA LEU A 27 -8.38 10.03 1.16
C LEU A 27 -8.54 11.52 0.87
N LEU A 28 -7.48 12.18 0.39
CA LEU A 28 -7.53 13.61 0.10
C LEU A 28 -8.44 13.93 -1.09
N SER A 29 -8.65 13.01 -2.04
CA SER A 29 -9.60 13.23 -3.15
C SER A 29 -11.06 13.31 -2.67
N LEU A 30 -11.35 12.76 -1.49
CA LEU A 30 -12.70 12.68 -0.94
C LEU A 30 -12.98 13.72 0.15
N LEU A 31 -11.93 14.24 0.81
CA LEU A 31 -12.07 15.21 1.90
C LEU A 31 -12.30 16.63 1.36
N PRO A 32 -13.10 17.46 2.06
CA PRO A 32 -13.35 18.82 1.62
C PRO A 32 -12.09 19.69 1.69
N VAL A 33 -11.94 20.61 0.73
CA VAL A 33 -10.91 21.66 0.80
C VAL A 33 -11.09 22.46 2.10
N GLY A 34 -9.97 22.75 2.76
CA GLY A 34 -9.91 23.36 4.08
C GLY A 34 -9.87 22.36 5.24
N CYS A 35 -10.00 21.06 4.99
CA CYS A 35 -9.83 20.01 6.00
C CYS A 35 -8.43 20.07 6.63
N ASP A 36 -8.36 19.94 7.95
CA ASP A 36 -7.10 19.83 8.69
C ASP A 36 -6.46 18.47 8.46
N VAL A 37 -5.18 18.43 8.11
CA VAL A 37 -4.45 17.21 7.79
C VAL A 37 -3.27 17.08 8.72
N PHE A 38 -3.30 16.08 9.59
CA PHE A 38 -2.19 15.69 10.46
C PHE A 38 -1.52 14.44 9.91
N VAL A 39 -0.19 14.46 9.85
CA VAL A 39 0.62 13.28 9.52
C VAL A 39 1.52 12.96 10.69
N VAL A 40 1.41 11.74 11.21
CA VAL A 40 2.23 11.24 12.31
C VAL A 40 2.98 9.99 11.89
N GLY A 41 4.25 9.89 12.25
CA GLY A 41 5.00 8.67 11.96
C GLY A 41 6.44 8.69 12.47
N GLU A 42 7.10 7.54 12.34
CA GLU A 42 8.50 7.38 12.70
C GLU A 42 9.43 7.92 11.62
N ASN A 43 10.51 8.59 12.03
CA ASN A 43 11.58 9.03 11.13
C ASN A 43 12.20 7.85 10.36
N ARG A 44 12.28 6.67 10.98
CA ARG A 44 12.82 5.45 10.35
C ARG A 44 11.90 4.86 9.29
N SER A 45 10.61 5.14 9.38
CA SER A 45 9.60 4.78 8.36
C SER A 45 9.52 5.81 7.23
N GLY A 46 10.30 6.89 7.32
CA GLY A 46 10.42 7.88 6.24
C GLY A 46 9.37 8.99 6.27
N VAL A 47 8.72 9.26 7.42
CA VAL A 47 7.67 10.29 7.56
C VAL A 47 8.08 11.68 7.07
N ARG A 48 9.38 11.99 7.09
CA ARG A 48 9.92 13.27 6.57
C ARG A 48 9.64 13.50 5.09
N SER A 49 9.36 12.44 4.33
CA SER A 49 8.96 12.56 2.93
C SER A 49 7.52 13.07 2.75
N ALA A 50 6.73 13.20 3.81
CA ALA A 50 5.35 13.70 3.74
C ALA A 50 5.28 15.11 3.15
N GLU A 51 6.16 16.02 3.58
CA GLU A 51 6.19 17.41 3.11
C GLU A 51 6.29 17.50 1.59
N GLY A 52 7.30 16.84 0.99
CA GLY A 52 7.48 16.84 -0.47
C GLY A 52 6.45 15.98 -1.22
N MET A 53 5.92 14.91 -0.62
CA MET A 53 4.90 14.06 -1.26
C MET A 53 3.56 14.77 -1.41
N MET A 54 3.22 15.63 -0.44
CA MET A 54 1.90 16.25 -0.33
C MET A 54 1.89 17.73 -0.75
N GLU A 55 3.05 18.32 -1.08
CA GLU A 55 3.24 19.75 -1.36
C GLU A 55 2.24 20.34 -2.37
N SER A 56 1.77 19.54 -3.34
CA SER A 56 0.80 19.99 -4.36
C SER A 56 -0.67 20.03 -3.90
N TRP A 57 -0.98 19.48 -2.72
CA TRP A 57 -2.33 19.38 -2.16
C TRP A 57 -2.44 20.00 -0.77
N VAL A 58 -1.40 19.84 0.04
CA VAL A 58 -1.33 20.25 1.45
C VAL A 58 0.06 20.81 1.72
N LYS A 59 0.16 22.09 2.10
CA LYS A 59 1.40 22.62 2.65
C LYS A 59 1.56 22.17 4.09
N LEU A 60 2.38 21.13 4.30
CA LEU A 60 2.68 20.61 5.63
C LEU A 60 3.76 21.43 6.33
N GLU A 61 3.55 21.67 7.62
CA GLU A 61 4.52 22.24 8.56
C GLU A 61 4.72 21.26 9.71
N LYS A 62 5.97 21.09 10.13
CA LYS A 62 6.30 20.23 11.25
C LYS A 62 5.95 20.90 12.57
N ILE A 63 4.97 20.37 13.30
CA ILE A 63 4.54 20.90 14.61
C ILE A 63 5.48 20.42 15.72
N ASP A 64 5.78 19.13 15.76
CA ASP A 64 6.53 18.54 16.87
C ASP A 64 7.36 17.32 16.43
N SER A 65 8.30 16.93 17.27
CA SER A 65 8.97 15.65 17.18
C SER A 65 9.45 15.17 18.54
N ALA A 66 9.08 13.94 18.89
CA ALA A 66 9.54 13.25 20.08
C ALA A 66 9.80 11.77 19.79
N ARG A 67 10.69 11.13 20.54
CA ARG A 67 10.93 9.66 20.50
C ARG A 67 11.14 9.08 19.10
N ARG A 68 11.83 9.82 18.22
CA ARG A 68 12.07 9.47 16.80
C ARG A 68 10.83 9.52 15.90
N CYS A 69 9.74 10.14 16.35
CA CYS A 69 8.56 10.45 15.54
C CYS A 69 8.56 11.91 15.09
N GLY A 70 7.83 12.19 14.02
CA GLY A 70 7.49 13.54 13.58
C GLY A 70 5.97 13.69 13.50
N LEU A 71 5.48 14.87 13.90
CA LEU A 71 4.11 15.31 13.71
C LEU A 71 4.11 16.51 12.77
N TYR A 72 3.30 16.43 11.73
CA TYR A 72 3.13 17.44 10.71
C TYR A 72 1.67 17.82 10.62
N HIS A 73 1.41 19.06 10.23
CA HIS A 73 0.06 19.60 10.03
C HIS A 73 0.02 20.53 8.84
N GLY A 74 -1.11 20.55 8.17
CA GLY A 74 -1.44 21.52 7.15
C GLY A 74 -2.94 21.50 6.91
N ARG A 75 -3.39 22.32 5.96
CA ARG A 75 -4.78 22.29 5.49
C ARG A 75 -4.82 21.88 4.02
N LEU A 76 -5.86 21.13 3.66
CA LEU A 76 -6.07 20.69 2.28
C LEU A 76 -6.43 21.88 1.40
N ASP A 77 -5.52 22.29 0.54
CA ASP A 77 -5.72 23.43 -0.38
C ASP A 77 -6.38 22.97 -1.68
N LYS A 78 -6.07 21.75 -2.12
CA LYS A 78 -6.56 21.18 -3.37
C LYS A 78 -6.71 19.66 -3.28
N GLN A 79 -7.84 19.15 -3.77
CA GLN A 79 -8.06 17.71 -3.90
C GLN A 79 -7.20 17.13 -5.04
N PRO A 80 -6.48 16.02 -4.83
CA PRO A 80 -5.89 15.23 -5.92
C PRO A 80 -6.97 14.55 -6.75
N GLU A 81 -6.63 14.28 -8.02
CA GLU A 81 -7.33 13.25 -8.79
C GLU A 81 -6.84 11.87 -8.31
N PHE A 82 -7.77 10.93 -8.14
CA PHE A 82 -7.46 9.57 -7.73
C PHE A 82 -8.16 8.56 -8.64
N ASP A 83 -7.37 7.69 -9.26
CA ASP A 83 -7.82 6.52 -9.98
C ASP A 83 -7.02 5.31 -9.52
N ALA A 84 -7.68 4.42 -8.76
CA ALA A 84 -7.05 3.22 -8.21
C ALA A 84 -6.45 2.29 -9.29
N SER A 85 -6.98 2.32 -10.51
CA SER A 85 -6.49 1.47 -11.61
C SER A 85 -5.08 1.83 -12.06
N THR A 86 -4.68 3.10 -11.89
CA THR A 86 -3.35 3.60 -12.28
C THR A 86 -2.21 3.15 -11.37
N PHE A 87 -2.54 2.64 -10.18
CA PHE A 87 -1.56 2.19 -9.18
C PHE A 87 -1.22 0.70 -9.27
N GLY A 88 -2.01 -0.05 -10.05
CA GLY A 88 -1.81 -1.48 -10.27
C GLY A 88 -0.44 -1.77 -10.88
N HIS A 89 0.20 -2.81 -10.37
CA HIS A 89 1.38 -3.40 -11.00
C HIS A 89 1.06 -4.82 -11.46
N GLN A 90 1.67 -5.25 -12.55
CA GLN A 90 1.49 -6.58 -13.11
C GLN A 90 2.83 -7.18 -13.48
N TYR A 91 3.00 -8.47 -13.21
CA TYR A 91 4.16 -9.23 -13.67
C TYR A 91 3.77 -10.64 -14.08
N GLN A 92 4.61 -11.26 -14.91
CA GLN A 92 4.42 -12.63 -15.37
C GLN A 92 5.22 -13.61 -14.52
N LEU A 93 4.61 -14.74 -14.17
CA LEU A 93 5.26 -15.84 -13.44
C LEU A 93 4.72 -17.18 -13.96
N ASP A 94 5.57 -18.00 -14.57
CA ASP A 94 5.21 -19.34 -15.07
C ASP A 94 3.91 -19.38 -15.91
N GLY A 95 3.69 -18.37 -16.77
CA GLY A 95 2.48 -18.25 -17.59
C GLY A 95 1.26 -17.65 -16.88
N LEU A 96 1.39 -17.27 -15.61
CA LEU A 96 0.38 -16.56 -14.83
C LEU A 96 0.65 -15.05 -14.88
N THR A 97 -0.42 -14.28 -15.11
CA THR A 97 -0.40 -12.83 -14.90
C THR A 97 -0.80 -12.52 -13.47
N ILE A 98 0.14 -11.97 -12.68
CA ILE A 98 -0.11 -11.58 -11.28
C ILE A 98 -0.43 -10.10 -11.24
N HIS A 99 -1.58 -9.75 -10.64
CA HIS A 99 -1.99 -8.37 -10.39
C HIS A 99 -1.75 -8.02 -8.93
N THR A 100 -1.24 -6.82 -8.67
CA THR A 100 -0.94 -6.36 -7.32
C THR A 100 -1.18 -4.86 -7.17
N LEU A 101 -1.37 -4.42 -5.93
CA LEU A 101 -1.57 -3.04 -5.55
C LEU A 101 -0.47 -2.59 -4.58
N PRO A 102 -0.25 -1.27 -4.41
CA PRO A 102 0.59 -0.76 -3.34
C PRO A 102 0.20 -1.34 -1.97
N GLY A 103 1.19 -1.72 -1.16
CA GLY A 103 0.97 -2.33 0.16
C GLY A 103 0.86 -3.86 0.17
N VAL A 104 0.67 -4.50 -1.00
CA VAL A 104 0.62 -5.97 -1.10
C VAL A 104 2.04 -6.56 -1.09
N PHE A 105 2.26 -7.61 -0.30
CA PHE A 105 3.52 -8.36 -0.29
C PHE A 105 3.77 -9.05 -1.64
N SER A 106 5.03 -9.19 -2.05
CA SER A 106 5.41 -9.76 -3.36
C SER A 106 4.98 -8.90 -4.56
N ARG A 107 4.87 -7.57 -4.39
CA ARG A 107 4.44 -6.65 -5.46
C ARG A 107 5.27 -6.75 -6.74
N ASP A 108 6.59 -6.83 -6.60
CA ASP A 108 7.50 -6.70 -7.74
C ASP A 108 7.89 -8.05 -8.36
N GLY A 109 7.41 -9.16 -7.78
CA GLY A 109 7.78 -10.50 -8.22
C GLY A 109 7.68 -11.52 -7.10
N LEU A 110 7.87 -12.80 -7.45
CA LEU A 110 7.95 -13.90 -6.49
C LEU A 110 9.18 -13.74 -5.58
N ASP A 111 8.97 -13.65 -4.27
CA ASP A 111 10.08 -13.60 -3.32
C ASP A 111 10.80 -14.96 -3.19
N SER A 112 12.05 -14.93 -2.75
CA SER A 112 12.89 -16.13 -2.64
C SER A 112 12.36 -17.16 -1.64
N GLY A 113 11.64 -16.72 -0.59
CA GLY A 113 11.00 -17.59 0.37
C GLY A 113 9.83 -18.35 -0.24
N SER A 114 8.95 -17.63 -0.96
CA SER A 114 7.86 -18.26 -1.72
C SER A 114 8.38 -19.19 -2.81
N ALA A 115 9.47 -18.83 -3.50
CA ALA A 115 10.10 -19.70 -4.49
C ALA A 115 10.65 -20.99 -3.87
N LEU A 116 11.32 -20.88 -2.71
CA LEU A 116 11.81 -22.04 -1.97
C LEU A 116 10.65 -22.93 -1.51
N LEU A 117 9.59 -22.36 -0.94
CA LEU A 117 8.40 -23.10 -0.55
C LEU A 117 7.78 -23.83 -1.74
N LEU A 118 7.63 -23.14 -2.88
CA LEU A 118 7.09 -23.73 -4.12
C LEU A 118 7.93 -24.91 -4.63
N SER A 119 9.25 -24.89 -4.41
CA SER A 119 10.13 -26.01 -4.79
C SER A 119 9.95 -27.27 -3.94
N THR A 120 9.35 -27.16 -2.75
CA THR A 120 9.09 -28.31 -1.87
C THR A 120 7.85 -29.10 -2.24
N PHE A 121 6.92 -28.51 -3.00
CA PHE A 121 5.71 -29.20 -3.43
C PHE A 121 6.02 -30.20 -4.54
N THR A 122 5.55 -31.42 -4.37
CA THR A 122 5.63 -32.44 -5.41
C THR A 122 4.49 -32.26 -6.43
N PRO A 123 4.75 -32.55 -7.72
CA PRO A 123 3.68 -32.58 -8.71
C PRO A 123 2.55 -33.53 -8.30
N HIS A 124 1.32 -33.17 -8.64
CA HIS A 124 0.08 -33.92 -8.32
C HIS A 124 -0.27 -33.93 -6.82
N THR A 125 0.04 -32.83 -6.11
CA THR A 125 -0.43 -32.65 -4.73
C THR A 125 -1.97 -32.67 -4.70
N LYS A 126 -2.56 -33.54 -3.87
CA LYS A 126 -4.02 -33.72 -3.73
C LYS A 126 -4.51 -33.18 -2.39
N GLY A 127 -5.74 -32.70 -2.38
CA GLY A 127 -6.45 -32.28 -1.16
C GLY A 127 -6.93 -30.83 -1.21
N LYS A 128 -7.54 -30.38 -0.12
CA LYS A 128 -7.90 -28.97 0.06
C LYS A 128 -6.69 -28.22 0.59
N VAL A 129 -6.37 -27.09 -0.03
CA VAL A 129 -5.25 -26.23 0.35
C VAL A 129 -5.79 -24.91 0.89
N LEU A 130 -5.14 -24.37 1.93
CA LEU A 130 -5.40 -23.06 2.50
C LEU A 130 -4.10 -22.25 2.45
N ASP A 131 -4.13 -21.10 1.78
CA ASP A 131 -3.01 -20.15 1.68
C ASP A 131 -3.22 -19.01 2.69
N MET A 132 -2.55 -19.10 3.84
CA MET A 132 -2.63 -18.12 4.93
C MET A 132 -1.59 -17.01 4.71
N GLY A 133 -2.04 -15.75 4.59
CA GLY A 133 -1.16 -14.64 4.25
C GLY A 133 -0.83 -14.61 2.75
N CYS A 134 -1.84 -14.86 1.92
CA CYS A 134 -1.71 -15.10 0.48
C CYS A 134 -1.07 -13.95 -0.33
N GLY A 135 -1.00 -12.73 0.21
CA GLY A 135 -0.41 -11.58 -0.50
C GLY A 135 -1.11 -11.36 -1.85
N ALA A 136 -0.34 -11.35 -2.95
CA ALA A 136 -0.88 -11.28 -4.31
C ALA A 136 -1.47 -12.61 -4.83
N GLY A 137 -1.58 -13.64 -3.99
CA GLY A 137 -2.14 -14.96 -4.32
C GLY A 137 -1.20 -15.87 -5.12
N VAL A 138 0.10 -15.58 -5.10
CA VAL A 138 1.09 -16.21 -5.97
C VAL A 138 1.19 -17.72 -5.71
N ILE A 139 1.19 -18.14 -4.45
CA ILE A 139 1.29 -19.57 -4.08
C ILE A 139 0.00 -20.29 -4.48
N ALA A 140 -1.15 -19.75 -4.07
CA ALA A 140 -2.46 -20.31 -4.44
C ALA A 140 -2.64 -20.44 -5.97
N ALA A 141 -2.14 -19.51 -6.77
CA ALA A 141 -2.22 -19.55 -8.24
C ALA A 141 -1.19 -20.52 -8.86
N SER A 142 0.03 -20.58 -8.32
CA SER A 142 1.12 -21.42 -8.83
C SER A 142 0.90 -22.92 -8.59
N LEU A 143 0.25 -23.28 -7.49
CA LEU A 143 0.03 -24.67 -7.10
C LEU A 143 -0.80 -25.48 -8.13
N PRO A 144 -1.99 -25.02 -8.57
CA PRO A 144 -2.76 -25.69 -9.62
C PRO A 144 -2.03 -25.75 -10.97
N ALA A 145 -1.27 -24.71 -11.33
CA ALA A 145 -0.50 -24.69 -12.58
C ALA A 145 0.58 -25.78 -12.62
N ARG A 146 1.14 -26.13 -11.45
CA ARG A 146 2.20 -27.16 -11.29
C ARG A 146 1.66 -28.55 -10.93
N SER A 147 0.41 -28.64 -10.49
CA SER A 147 -0.30 -29.88 -10.19
C SER A 147 -1.68 -29.89 -10.86
N PRO A 148 -1.74 -29.86 -12.21
CA PRO A 148 -3.00 -30.02 -12.92
C PRO A 148 -3.62 -31.39 -12.57
N LYS A 149 -4.96 -31.46 -12.58
CA LYS A 149 -5.70 -32.70 -12.34
C LYS A 149 -5.30 -33.80 -13.31
#